data_AF-A0A2M8Q8Y2-F1
#
_entry.id   AF-A0A2M8Q8Y2-F1
#
_cell.length_a   1.000
_cell.length_b   1.000
_cell.length_c   1.000
_cell.angle_alpha   90.00
_cell.angle_beta   90.00
_cell.angle_gamma   90.00
#
_symmetry.space_group_name_H-M   'P 1'
#
loop_
_entity.id
_entity.type
_entity.pdbx_description
1 polymer ?
#
loop_
_entity_poly.entity_id
_entity_poly.type
_entity_poly.pdbx_seq_one_letter_code
_entity_poly.pdbx_strand_id
1 'polypeptide(L)'
;VEQPTAVLCTFEEEFLALPSAVLTAVMRKKQRYFTVLRADGEALLPYFVAVRNGNDAHLDEVRKGNEDVVRARFADAAYFFRQDIRKPLEAYLPRLDTITFQARLGSMLDKTRRIEALVEPIGAQLGVGSAELEIARKAARLCKADLATSMVVEITALQGVMGREYHRRTSNDPDKEAVAEAIFEHYLPRFAGDATPKTAAGLILSLADKLDSIAGLFAVGLAPKGSADPFALRRAAIGIVQNLIAGDSPFSLRAGLEAAMAQLPIAPNVEAL
;
A
#
# COMPACT_ATOMS: atom_id res chain seq x y z
N VAL A 1 -25.07 9.03 -31.27
CA VAL A 1 -23.68 9.49 -31.49
C VAL A 1 -23.12 9.84 -30.13
N GLU A 2 -21.94 9.32 -29.77
CA GLU A 2 -21.23 9.76 -28.55
C GLU A 2 -20.55 11.11 -28.82
N GLN A 3 -20.72 12.07 -27.92
CA GLN A 3 -20.12 13.40 -27.98
C GLN A 3 -19.44 13.68 -26.62
N PRO A 4 -18.18 13.24 -26.42
CA PRO A 4 -17.48 13.47 -25.17
C PRO A 4 -17.12 14.95 -25.03
N THR A 5 -17.60 15.59 -23.98
CA THR A 5 -17.30 16.99 -23.65
C THR A 5 -16.63 17.07 -22.28
N ALA A 6 -15.44 17.66 -22.26
CA ALA A 6 -14.65 17.86 -21.06
C ALA A 6 -15.08 19.15 -20.34
N VAL A 7 -15.22 19.07 -19.02
CA VAL A 7 -15.59 20.17 -18.15
C VAL A 7 -14.52 20.33 -17.09
N LEU A 8 -13.85 21.47 -17.09
CA LEU A 8 -12.96 21.84 -15.99
C LEU A 8 -13.82 22.17 -14.77
N CYS A 9 -13.48 21.64 -13.61
CA CYS A 9 -14.15 21.87 -12.35
C CYS A 9 -13.13 22.29 -11.30
N THR A 10 -13.58 22.94 -10.23
CA THR A 10 -12.73 23.36 -9.11
C THR A 10 -13.17 22.73 -7.79
N PHE A 11 -12.31 22.79 -6.77
CA PHE A 11 -12.70 22.47 -5.40
C PHE A 11 -11.93 23.38 -4.43
N GLU A 12 -12.35 23.42 -3.17
CA GLU A 12 -11.76 24.30 -2.16
C GLU A 12 -10.29 23.95 -1.89
N GLU A 13 -9.41 24.95 -1.91
CA GLU A 13 -7.96 24.78 -1.69
C GLU A 13 -7.62 24.15 -0.33
N GLU A 14 -8.50 24.26 0.67
CA GLU A 14 -8.31 23.64 1.98
C GLU A 14 -8.13 22.10 1.89
N PHE A 15 -8.71 21.46 0.87
CA PHE A 15 -8.56 20.02 0.67
C PHE A 15 -7.15 19.63 0.23
N LEU A 16 -6.34 20.57 -0.26
CA LEU A 16 -4.92 20.34 -0.58
C LEU A 16 -4.08 20.05 0.67
N ALA A 17 -4.61 20.26 1.88
CA ALA A 17 -3.97 19.81 3.12
C ALA A 17 -3.99 18.27 3.28
N LEU A 18 -4.87 17.57 2.55
CA LEU A 18 -4.85 16.11 2.48
C LEU A 18 -3.74 15.64 1.54
N PRO A 19 -3.16 14.45 1.79
CA PRO A 19 -2.19 13.89 0.85
C PRO A 19 -2.77 13.78 -0.57
N SER A 20 -2.00 14.19 -1.59
CA SER A 20 -2.44 14.17 -3.00
C SER A 20 -2.96 12.79 -3.45
N ALA A 21 -2.40 11.72 -2.89
CA ALA A 21 -2.86 10.35 -3.14
C ALA A 21 -4.31 10.12 -2.70
N VAL A 22 -4.74 10.70 -1.57
CA VAL A 22 -6.13 10.63 -1.07
C VAL A 22 -7.07 11.31 -2.06
N LEU A 23 -6.75 12.55 -2.45
CA LEU A 23 -7.56 13.33 -3.40
C LEU A 23 -7.70 12.60 -4.74
N THR A 24 -6.57 12.11 -5.26
CA THR A 24 -6.52 11.33 -6.50
C THR A 24 -7.33 10.04 -6.41
N ALA A 25 -7.21 9.30 -5.30
CA ALA A 25 -7.93 8.04 -5.12
C ALA A 25 -9.45 8.25 -5.02
N VAL A 26 -9.90 9.30 -4.32
CA VAL A 26 -11.32 9.67 -4.24
C VAL A 26 -11.88 10.01 -5.61
N MET A 27 -11.20 10.88 -6.36
CA MET A 27 -11.61 11.29 -7.71
C MET A 27 -11.63 10.11 -8.70
N ARG A 28 -10.60 9.25 -8.66
CA ARG A 28 -10.49 8.09 -9.56
C ARG A 28 -11.53 7.02 -9.26
N LYS A 29 -11.69 6.61 -7.99
CA LYS A 29 -12.52 5.44 -7.61
C LYS A 29 -14.01 5.73 -7.69
N LYS A 30 -14.44 6.95 -7.33
CA LYS A 30 -15.87 7.26 -7.21
C LYS A 30 -16.46 7.87 -8.49
N GLN A 31 -15.67 8.59 -9.30
CA GLN A 31 -16.22 9.42 -10.38
C GLN A 31 -15.42 9.45 -11.69
N ARG A 32 -14.27 8.75 -11.78
CA ARG A 32 -13.42 8.68 -12.98
C ARG A 32 -12.99 10.06 -13.52
N TYR A 33 -12.73 11.01 -12.62
CA TYR A 33 -12.21 12.33 -12.99
C TYR A 33 -10.71 12.29 -13.25
N PHE A 34 -10.23 13.27 -14.02
CA PHE A 34 -8.81 13.53 -14.22
C PHE A 34 -8.35 14.63 -13.27
N THR A 35 -7.40 14.32 -12.39
CA THR A 35 -6.77 15.33 -11.52
C THR A 35 -5.85 16.22 -12.33
N VAL A 36 -5.78 17.50 -12.00
CA VAL A 36 -4.83 18.43 -12.62
C VAL A 36 -3.62 18.58 -11.73
N LEU A 37 -2.44 18.35 -12.29
CA LEU A 37 -1.16 18.54 -11.62
C LEU A 37 -0.51 19.84 -12.10
N ARG A 38 0.37 20.40 -11.28
CA ARG A 38 1.31 21.44 -11.73
C ARG A 38 2.20 20.89 -12.84
N ALA A 39 2.83 21.80 -13.58
CA ALA A 39 3.78 21.45 -14.64
C ALA A 39 4.97 20.60 -14.16
N ASP A 40 5.30 20.63 -12.86
CA ASP A 40 6.30 19.75 -12.24
C ASP A 40 5.86 18.28 -12.13
N GLY A 41 4.55 18.01 -12.28
CA GLY A 41 3.98 16.67 -12.19
C GLY A 41 3.80 16.13 -10.76
N GLU A 42 4.08 16.93 -9.73
CA GLU A 42 4.08 16.46 -8.33
C GLU A 42 2.93 17.06 -7.52
N ALA A 43 2.69 18.36 -7.64
CA ALA A 43 1.70 19.05 -6.84
C ALA A 43 0.32 19.05 -7.51
N LEU A 44 -0.71 18.66 -6.75
CA LEU A 44 -2.09 18.69 -7.22
C LEU A 44 -2.64 20.12 -7.14
N LEU A 45 -3.26 20.59 -8.21
CA LEU A 45 -3.97 21.87 -8.24
C LEU A 45 -5.43 21.69 -7.82
N PRO A 46 -6.14 22.73 -7.35
CA PRO A 46 -7.54 22.66 -6.94
C PRO A 46 -8.51 22.53 -8.12
N TYR A 47 -8.13 21.73 -9.13
CA TYR A 47 -8.85 21.52 -10.38
C TYR A 47 -8.94 20.04 -10.71
N PHE A 48 -10.03 19.66 -11.37
CA PHE A 48 -10.21 18.36 -11.99
C PHE A 48 -11.02 18.50 -13.27
N VAL A 49 -10.89 17.51 -14.15
CA VAL A 49 -11.66 17.46 -15.40
C VAL A 49 -12.66 16.31 -15.32
N ALA A 50 -13.94 16.64 -15.48
CA ALA A 50 -15.01 15.68 -15.68
C ALA A 50 -15.28 15.52 -17.19
N VAL A 51 -15.70 14.33 -17.61
CA VAL A 51 -16.11 14.09 -19.00
C VAL A 51 -17.54 13.59 -19.00
N ARG A 52 -18.39 14.26 -19.77
CA ARG A 52 -19.77 13.82 -20.01
C ARG A 52 -19.97 13.44 -21.47
N ASN A 53 -21.02 12.66 -21.74
CA ASN A 53 -21.52 12.45 -23.09
C ASN A 53 -22.66 13.45 -23.37
N GLY A 54 -22.41 14.45 -24.22
CA GLY A 54 -23.34 15.53 -24.55
C GLY A 54 -22.61 16.76 -25.14
N ASN A 55 -23.36 17.72 -25.70
CA ASN A 55 -22.81 18.95 -26.28
C ASN A 55 -22.41 19.98 -25.20
N ASP A 56 -22.46 21.28 -25.50
CA ASP A 56 -22.10 22.36 -24.55
C ASP A 56 -23.31 22.92 -23.76
N ALA A 57 -24.49 22.31 -23.85
CA ALA A 57 -25.67 22.80 -23.16
C ALA A 57 -25.62 22.52 -21.64
N HIS A 58 -25.87 23.51 -20.79
CA HIS A 58 -25.89 23.38 -19.32
C HIS A 58 -24.56 22.94 -18.69
N LEU A 59 -23.42 23.31 -19.28
CA LEU A 59 -22.11 22.95 -18.74
C LEU A 59 -21.87 23.46 -17.32
N ASP A 60 -22.43 24.61 -16.94
CA ASP A 60 -22.28 25.16 -15.59
C ASP A 60 -23.05 24.36 -14.55
N GLU A 61 -24.24 23.86 -14.88
CA GLU A 61 -25.00 22.95 -14.00
C GLU A 61 -24.26 21.63 -13.81
N VAL A 62 -23.72 21.08 -14.90
CA VAL A 62 -22.89 19.88 -14.85
C VAL A 62 -21.64 20.13 -14.00
N ARG A 63 -20.93 21.24 -14.21
CA ARG A 63 -19.76 21.62 -13.42
C ARG A 63 -20.12 21.65 -11.94
N LYS A 64 -21.13 22.43 -11.56
CA LYS A 64 -21.59 22.55 -10.17
C LYS A 64 -21.96 21.19 -9.57
N GLY A 65 -22.69 20.35 -10.30
CA GLY A 65 -23.05 19.01 -9.81
C GLY A 65 -21.83 18.12 -9.55
N ASN A 66 -20.82 18.15 -10.42
CA ASN A 66 -19.58 17.40 -10.21
C ASN A 66 -18.76 17.97 -9.03
N GLU A 67 -18.71 19.30 -8.89
CA GLU A 67 -18.03 19.98 -7.78
C GLU A 67 -18.69 19.65 -6.43
N ASP A 68 -20.02 19.68 -6.35
CA ASP A 68 -20.79 19.33 -5.14
C ASP A 68 -20.51 17.86 -4.71
N VAL A 69 -20.41 16.95 -5.69
CA VAL A 69 -20.05 15.55 -5.45
C VAL A 69 -18.61 15.41 -4.93
N VAL A 70 -17.64 16.10 -5.55
CA VAL A 70 -16.23 16.06 -5.09
C VAL A 70 -16.12 16.61 -3.68
N ARG A 71 -16.72 17.77 -3.42
CA ARG A 71 -16.70 18.43 -2.11
C ARG A 71 -17.20 17.50 -1.01
N ALA A 72 -18.34 16.85 -1.20
CA ALA A 72 -18.88 15.91 -0.23
C ALA A 72 -17.91 14.74 0.06
N ARG A 73 -17.29 14.18 -0.98
CA ARG A 73 -16.32 13.08 -0.82
C ARG A 73 -15.00 13.51 -0.19
N PHE A 74 -14.54 14.72 -0.47
CA PHE A 74 -13.36 15.28 0.17
C PHE A 74 -13.61 15.62 1.63
N ALA A 75 -14.81 16.08 1.99
CA ALA A 75 -15.21 16.27 3.38
C ALA A 75 -15.19 14.94 4.17
N ASP A 76 -15.72 13.85 3.59
CA ASP A 76 -15.65 12.50 4.17
C ASP A 76 -14.19 12.05 4.37
N ALA A 77 -13.37 12.19 3.32
CA ALA A 77 -11.95 11.82 3.37
C ALA A 77 -11.19 12.65 4.43
N ALA A 78 -11.47 13.96 4.52
CA ALA A 78 -10.88 14.83 5.53
C ALA A 78 -11.29 14.41 6.95
N TYR A 79 -12.54 13.98 7.14
CA TYR A 79 -13.01 13.45 8.41
C TYR A 79 -12.24 12.18 8.80
N PHE A 80 -12.13 11.19 7.90
CA PHE A 80 -11.37 9.97 8.17
C PHE A 80 -9.91 10.27 8.48
N PHE A 81 -9.28 11.13 7.68
CA PHE A 81 -7.89 11.52 7.90
C PHE A 81 -7.69 12.16 9.28
N ARG A 82 -8.52 13.14 9.65
CA ARG A 82 -8.46 13.79 10.97
C ARG A 82 -8.72 12.82 12.12
N GLN A 83 -9.63 11.88 11.95
CA GLN A 83 -9.90 10.86 12.96
C GLN A 83 -8.69 9.94 13.12
N ASP A 84 -8.09 9.51 12.01
CA ASP A 84 -7.04 8.51 12.03
C ASP A 84 -5.74 9.02 12.67
N ILE A 85 -5.40 10.31 12.47
CA ILE A 85 -4.20 10.95 13.04
C ILE A 85 -4.31 11.35 14.52
N ARG A 86 -5.46 11.14 15.19
CA ARG A 86 -5.61 11.48 16.63
C ARG A 86 -4.79 10.60 17.56
N LYS A 87 -4.29 9.47 17.06
CA LYS A 87 -3.50 8.51 17.81
C LYS A 87 -2.39 7.96 16.91
N PRO A 88 -1.28 7.48 17.50
CA PRO A 88 -0.18 6.91 16.73
C PRO A 88 -0.62 5.68 15.91
N LEU A 89 0.07 5.43 14.79
CA LEU A 89 -0.21 4.29 13.89
C LEU A 89 -0.16 2.95 14.63
N GLU A 90 0.74 2.83 15.60
CA GLU A 90 0.91 1.73 16.55
C GLU A 90 -0.40 1.35 17.25
N ALA A 91 -1.26 2.34 17.53
CA ALA A 91 -2.53 2.13 18.23
C ALA A 91 -3.61 1.45 17.37
N TYR A 92 -3.30 1.13 16.10
CA TYR A 92 -4.15 0.32 15.22
C TYR A 92 -3.74 -1.15 15.17
N LEU A 93 -2.55 -1.51 15.68
CA LEU A 93 -2.05 -2.89 15.64
C LEU A 93 -3.02 -3.93 16.24
N PRO A 94 -3.67 -3.71 17.40
CA PRO A 94 -4.58 -4.72 17.96
C PRO A 94 -5.76 -5.01 17.03
N ARG A 95 -6.21 -4.04 16.23
CA ARG A 95 -7.32 -4.22 15.28
C ARG A 95 -6.94 -5.09 14.08
N LEU A 96 -5.65 -5.27 13.78
CA LEU A 96 -5.24 -6.19 12.72
C LEU A 96 -5.64 -7.64 13.03
N ASP A 97 -5.84 -7.98 14.30
CA ASP A 97 -6.27 -9.30 14.71
C ASP A 97 -7.69 -9.64 14.22
N THR A 98 -8.52 -8.62 14.03
CA THR A 98 -9.89 -8.80 13.51
C THR A 98 -9.94 -8.91 11.98
N ILE A 99 -8.82 -8.68 11.29
CA ILE A 99 -8.75 -8.73 9.82
C ILE A 99 -8.17 -10.07 9.43
N THR A 100 -8.99 -10.97 8.88
CA THR A 100 -8.52 -12.28 8.44
C THR A 100 -7.57 -12.14 7.26
N PHE A 101 -6.35 -12.71 7.37
CA PHE A 101 -5.47 -12.89 6.22
C PHE A 101 -5.90 -14.14 5.44
N GLN A 102 -5.95 -15.29 6.13
CA GLN A 102 -6.43 -16.55 5.59
C GLN A 102 -6.79 -17.50 6.76
N ALA A 103 -7.87 -18.27 6.64
CA ALA A 103 -8.46 -19.02 7.75
C ALA A 103 -7.51 -19.96 8.54
N ARG A 104 -6.51 -20.55 7.87
CA ARG A 104 -5.48 -21.42 8.47
C ARG A 104 -4.16 -20.69 8.77
N LEU A 105 -3.97 -19.48 8.25
CA LEU A 105 -2.77 -18.66 8.47
C LEU A 105 -2.99 -17.51 9.46
N GLY A 106 -4.23 -17.33 9.93
CA GLY A 106 -4.59 -16.35 10.95
C GLY A 106 -4.96 -14.98 10.41
N SER A 107 -4.74 -13.97 11.25
CA SER A 107 -5.09 -12.58 11.01
C SER A 107 -3.98 -11.80 10.27
N MET A 108 -4.26 -10.55 9.92
CA MET A 108 -3.24 -9.63 9.43
C MET A 108 -2.24 -9.27 10.52
N LEU A 109 -2.61 -9.40 11.80
CA LEU A 109 -1.65 -9.29 12.90
C LEU A 109 -0.67 -10.46 12.88
N ASP A 110 -1.18 -11.69 12.71
CA ASP A 110 -0.32 -12.88 12.59
C ASP A 110 0.60 -12.80 11.37
N LYS A 111 0.09 -12.31 10.24
CA LYS A 111 0.91 -12.02 9.06
C LYS A 111 2.02 -11.02 9.39
N THR A 112 1.69 -9.93 10.06
CA THR A 112 2.65 -8.88 10.43
C THR A 112 3.77 -9.45 11.32
N ARG A 113 3.42 -10.31 12.29
CA ARG A 113 4.40 -11.01 13.14
C ARG A 113 5.34 -11.92 12.33
N ARG A 114 4.81 -12.65 11.33
CA ARG A 114 5.65 -13.47 10.45
C ARG A 114 6.59 -12.62 9.60
N ILE A 115 6.13 -11.48 9.09
CA ILE A 115 6.97 -10.51 8.36
C ILE A 115 8.09 -9.99 9.26
N GLU A 116 7.77 -9.61 10.50
CA GLU A 116 8.74 -9.14 11.49
C GLU A 116 9.81 -10.20 11.79
N ALA A 117 9.41 -11.48 11.94
CA ALA A 117 10.33 -12.59 12.14
C ALA A 117 11.26 -12.86 10.94
N LEU A 118 10.89 -12.40 9.73
CA LEU A 118 11.70 -12.56 8.52
C LEU A 118 12.74 -11.45 8.32
N VAL A 119 12.68 -10.36 9.08
CA VAL A 119 13.59 -9.22 8.93
C VAL A 119 15.06 -9.64 9.10
N GLU A 120 15.36 -10.34 10.19
CA GLU A 120 16.72 -10.80 10.52
C GLU A 120 17.30 -11.77 9.48
N PRO A 121 16.66 -12.91 9.16
CA PRO A 121 17.23 -13.86 8.21
C PRO A 121 17.37 -13.30 6.78
N ILE A 122 16.51 -12.36 6.38
CA ILE A 122 16.63 -11.69 5.09
C ILE A 122 17.75 -10.65 5.12
N GLY A 123 17.80 -9.79 6.15
CA GLY A 123 18.85 -8.79 6.25
C GLY A 123 20.26 -9.38 6.39
N ALA A 124 20.39 -10.53 7.07
CA ALA A 124 21.64 -11.28 7.13
C ALA A 124 22.12 -11.77 5.75
N GLN A 125 21.21 -12.27 4.91
CA GLN A 125 21.55 -12.67 3.54
C GLN A 125 21.96 -11.49 2.68
N LEU A 126 21.27 -10.36 2.83
CA LEU A 126 21.56 -9.13 2.10
C LEU A 126 22.80 -8.38 2.62
N GLY A 127 23.40 -8.83 3.74
CA GLY A 127 24.57 -8.17 4.34
C GLY A 127 24.27 -6.76 4.87
N VAL A 128 23.05 -6.53 5.34
CA VAL A 128 22.58 -5.20 5.77
C VAL A 128 23.08 -4.86 7.18
N GLY A 129 23.40 -3.58 7.41
CA GLY A 129 23.88 -3.06 8.70
C GLY A 129 22.82 -3.11 9.81
N SER A 130 23.28 -2.98 11.06
CA SER A 130 22.42 -3.01 12.24
C SER A 130 21.43 -1.84 12.30
N ALA A 131 21.82 -0.67 11.79
CA ALA A 131 20.96 0.51 11.76
C ALA A 131 19.75 0.31 10.82
N GLU A 132 19.99 -0.18 9.60
CA GLU A 132 18.95 -0.47 8.64
C GLU A 132 18.07 -1.66 9.07
N LEU A 133 18.66 -2.66 9.72
CA LEU A 133 17.91 -3.76 10.34
C LEU A 133 16.95 -3.27 11.42
N GLU A 134 17.34 -2.29 12.23
CA GLU A 134 16.46 -1.74 13.26
C GLU A 134 15.32 -0.93 12.64
N ILE A 135 15.59 -0.13 11.60
CA ILE A 135 14.55 0.55 10.82
C ILE A 135 13.58 -0.48 10.22
N ALA A 136 14.09 -1.58 9.66
CA ALA A 136 13.29 -2.66 9.12
C ALA A 136 12.41 -3.30 10.20
N ARG A 137 12.96 -3.59 11.39
CA ARG A 137 12.20 -4.19 12.50
C ARG A 137 11.04 -3.31 12.95
N LYS A 138 11.31 -2.01 13.17
CA LYS A 138 10.29 -1.00 13.50
C LYS A 138 9.21 -0.92 12.43
N ALA A 139 9.61 -0.85 11.15
CA ALA A 139 8.68 -0.78 10.04
C ALA A 139 7.86 -2.06 9.87
N ALA A 140 8.46 -3.24 10.06
CA ALA A 140 7.80 -4.54 9.89
C ALA A 140 6.65 -4.69 10.86
N ARG A 141 6.84 -4.27 12.12
CA ARG A 141 5.79 -4.25 13.13
C ARG A 141 4.58 -3.41 12.73
N LEU A 142 4.77 -2.37 11.92
CA LEU A 142 3.75 -1.37 11.57
C LEU A 142 3.23 -1.48 10.14
N CYS A 143 3.86 -2.30 9.29
CA CYS A 143 3.71 -2.24 7.84
C CYS A 143 2.26 -2.44 7.34
N LYS A 144 1.42 -3.16 8.12
CA LYS A 144 0.00 -3.39 7.80
C LYS A 144 -0.98 -2.63 8.69
N ALA A 145 -0.50 -1.82 9.64
CA ALA A 145 -1.33 -1.15 10.65
C ALA A 145 -2.39 -0.23 10.03
N ASP A 146 -2.08 0.35 8.88
CA ASP A 146 -2.98 1.25 8.18
C ASP A 146 -4.23 0.56 7.65
N LEU A 147 -4.22 -0.76 7.42
CA LEU A 147 -5.41 -1.54 7.03
C LEU A 147 -6.57 -1.43 8.03
N ALA A 148 -6.26 -1.12 9.29
CA ALA A 148 -7.26 -0.91 10.33
C ALA A 148 -7.69 0.56 10.52
N THR A 149 -7.20 1.48 9.69
CA THR A 149 -7.58 2.90 9.72
C THR A 149 -8.85 3.16 8.93
N SER A 150 -9.59 4.20 9.31
CA SER A 150 -10.89 4.51 8.70
C SER A 150 -10.72 4.84 7.21
N MET A 151 -9.67 5.59 6.86
CA MET A 151 -9.35 5.95 5.48
C MET A 151 -9.09 4.72 4.59
N VAL A 152 -8.26 3.78 5.05
CA VAL A 152 -7.89 2.61 4.24
C VAL A 152 -9.03 1.59 4.18
N VAL A 153 -9.87 1.50 5.21
CA VAL A 153 -11.10 0.71 5.16
C VAL A 153 -12.04 1.21 4.06
N GLU A 154 -12.22 2.53 3.92
CA GLU A 154 -13.02 3.11 2.84
C GLU A 154 -12.31 3.03 1.46
N ILE A 155 -11.00 3.26 1.45
CA ILE A 155 -10.18 3.37 0.25
C ILE A 155 -8.93 2.48 0.37
N THR A 156 -9.15 1.17 0.21
CA THR A 156 -8.10 0.14 0.27
C THR A 156 -6.92 0.34 -0.68
N ALA A 157 -7.11 1.12 -1.76
CA ALA A 157 -6.04 1.48 -2.69
C ALA A 157 -4.97 2.40 -2.07
N LEU A 158 -5.23 2.98 -0.90
CA LEU A 158 -4.31 3.86 -0.18
C LEU A 158 -3.44 3.12 0.86
N GLN A 159 -3.56 1.80 0.98
CA GLN A 159 -2.69 1.01 1.85
C GLN A 159 -1.20 1.24 1.51
N GLY A 160 -0.35 1.24 2.52
CA GLY A 160 1.07 1.62 2.45
C GLY A 160 1.29 3.13 2.39
N VAL A 161 0.54 3.84 1.53
CA VAL A 161 0.61 5.30 1.43
C VAL A 161 0.15 5.95 2.73
N MET A 162 -0.99 5.50 3.26
CA MET A 162 -1.49 6.02 4.54
C MET A 162 -0.64 5.54 5.72
N GLY A 163 -0.13 4.31 5.71
CA GLY A 163 0.82 3.84 6.73
C GLY A 163 2.02 4.77 6.86
N ARG A 164 2.65 5.12 5.73
CA ARG A 164 3.74 6.11 5.70
C ARG A 164 3.29 7.47 6.24
N GLU A 165 2.19 7.99 5.73
CA GLU A 165 1.71 9.33 6.10
C GLU A 165 1.37 9.44 7.60
N TYR A 166 0.67 8.44 8.13
CA TYR A 166 0.29 8.41 9.54
C TYR A 166 1.51 8.28 10.43
N HIS A 167 2.44 7.36 10.14
CA HIS A 167 3.66 7.24 10.94
C HIS A 167 4.47 8.56 10.94
N ARG A 168 4.69 9.20 9.79
CA ARG A 168 5.39 10.51 9.69
C ARG A 168 4.80 11.59 10.59
N ARG A 169 3.46 11.66 10.63
CA ARG A 169 2.73 12.70 11.35
C ARG A 169 2.57 12.43 12.85
N THR A 170 2.40 11.16 13.24
CA THR A 170 2.02 10.82 14.62
C THR A 170 3.16 10.25 15.45
N SER A 171 4.24 9.79 14.82
CA SER A 171 5.39 9.19 15.51
C SER A 171 6.33 10.25 16.09
N ASN A 172 6.86 9.96 17.28
CA ASN A 172 7.94 10.70 17.93
C ASN A 172 9.30 10.00 17.79
N ASP A 173 9.39 8.91 17.00
CA ASP A 173 10.63 8.19 16.75
C ASP A 173 11.63 9.10 15.99
N PRO A 174 12.91 9.19 16.41
CA PRO A 174 13.93 9.92 15.65
C PRO A 174 14.11 9.38 14.22
N ASP A 175 13.86 8.09 13.99
CA ASP A 175 13.99 7.42 12.69
C ASP A 175 12.69 7.45 11.88
N LYS A 176 11.67 8.22 12.31
CA LYS A 176 10.31 8.16 11.75
C LYS A 176 10.25 8.28 10.23
N GLU A 177 11.13 9.06 9.61
CA GLU A 177 11.12 9.24 8.15
C GLU A 177 11.57 7.98 7.41
N ALA A 178 12.62 7.32 7.92
CA ALA A 178 13.14 6.08 7.36
C ALA A 178 12.16 4.91 7.60
N VAL A 179 11.58 4.83 8.79
CA VAL A 179 10.55 3.83 9.13
C VAL A 179 9.31 4.00 8.24
N ALA A 180 8.84 5.25 8.07
CA ALA A 180 7.69 5.52 7.23
C ALA A 180 7.94 5.20 5.76
N GLU A 181 9.14 5.47 5.24
CA GLU A 181 9.47 5.11 3.87
C GLU A 181 9.53 3.59 3.70
N ALA A 182 10.12 2.84 4.65
CA ALA A 182 10.10 1.38 4.62
C ALA A 182 8.67 0.79 4.70
N ILE A 183 7.76 1.41 5.47
CA ILE A 183 6.33 1.07 5.49
C ILE A 183 5.68 1.29 4.12
N PHE A 184 6.07 2.29 3.34
CA PHE A 184 5.55 2.44 1.98
C PHE A 184 6.20 1.43 1.01
N GLU A 185 7.52 1.32 1.06
CA GLU A 185 8.31 0.54 0.10
C GLU A 185 8.04 -0.97 0.19
N HIS A 186 7.57 -1.51 1.31
CA HIS A 186 7.30 -2.95 1.38
C HIS A 186 6.24 -3.44 0.37
N TYR A 187 5.32 -2.57 -0.05
CA TYR A 187 4.36 -2.90 -1.10
C TYR A 187 4.99 -2.92 -2.50
N LEU A 188 6.16 -2.31 -2.69
CA LEU A 188 6.81 -2.17 -4.00
C LEU A 188 7.55 -3.45 -4.41
N PRO A 189 7.54 -3.82 -5.70
CA PRO A 189 6.70 -3.28 -6.76
C PRO A 189 5.27 -3.83 -6.63
N ARG A 190 4.27 -2.98 -6.90
CA ARG A 190 2.84 -3.36 -6.82
C ARG A 190 2.33 -3.98 -8.13
N PHE A 191 3.01 -3.71 -9.24
CA PHE A 191 2.71 -4.22 -10.58
C PHE A 191 3.99 -4.23 -11.44
N ALA A 192 3.94 -4.90 -12.58
CA ALA A 192 5.08 -4.96 -13.49
C ALA A 192 5.46 -3.56 -14.00
N GLY A 193 6.72 -3.15 -13.80
CA GLY A 193 7.20 -1.83 -14.17
C GLY A 193 6.93 -0.72 -13.13
N ASP A 194 6.40 -1.07 -11.96
CA ASP A 194 6.36 -0.15 -10.80
C ASP A 194 7.78 0.09 -10.26
N ALA A 195 7.91 1.11 -9.40
CA ALA A 195 9.16 1.36 -8.69
C ALA A 195 9.54 0.17 -7.79
N THR A 196 10.84 0.01 -7.55
CA THR A 196 11.39 -0.91 -6.55
C THR A 196 11.71 -0.16 -5.24
N PRO A 197 11.80 -0.84 -4.09
CA PRO A 197 12.34 -0.26 -2.87
C PRO A 197 13.71 0.37 -3.12
N LYS A 198 13.93 1.58 -2.60
CA LYS A 198 15.21 2.29 -2.68
C LYS A 198 16.02 2.14 -1.41
N THR A 199 15.38 1.83 -0.29
CA THR A 199 16.04 1.64 1.01
C THR A 199 16.27 0.15 1.29
N ALA A 200 17.33 -0.16 2.05
CA ALA A 200 17.59 -1.53 2.49
C ALA A 200 16.46 -2.07 3.37
N ALA A 201 15.91 -1.24 4.27
CA ALA A 201 14.77 -1.60 5.11
C ALA A 201 13.52 -1.90 4.26
N GLY A 202 13.21 -1.06 3.28
CA GLY A 202 12.11 -1.30 2.34
C GLY A 202 12.30 -2.56 1.51
N LEU A 203 13.52 -2.85 1.06
CA LEU A 203 13.86 -4.08 0.35
C LEU A 203 13.62 -5.31 1.22
N ILE A 204 14.12 -5.32 2.46
CA ILE A 204 13.92 -6.42 3.42
C ILE A 204 12.44 -6.70 3.61
N LEU A 205 11.64 -5.66 3.92
CA LEU A 205 10.21 -5.83 4.19
C LEU A 205 9.44 -6.28 2.95
N SER A 206 9.81 -5.74 1.78
CA SER A 206 9.18 -6.12 0.53
C SER A 206 9.40 -7.60 0.20
N LEU A 207 10.62 -8.10 0.41
CA LEU A 207 10.93 -9.51 0.30
C LEU A 207 10.17 -10.33 1.35
N ALA A 208 10.18 -9.91 2.62
CA ALA A 208 9.49 -10.60 3.71
C ALA A 208 7.99 -10.77 3.46
N ASP A 209 7.27 -9.71 3.09
CA ASP A 209 5.82 -9.75 2.82
C ASP A 209 5.47 -10.66 1.64
N LYS A 210 6.28 -10.63 0.58
CA LYS A 210 6.06 -11.45 -0.62
C LYS A 210 6.41 -12.91 -0.37
N LEU A 211 7.52 -13.20 0.31
CA LEU A 211 7.93 -14.56 0.69
C LEU A 211 6.91 -15.20 1.65
N ASP A 212 6.44 -14.46 2.67
CA ASP A 212 5.38 -14.92 3.59
C ASP A 212 4.11 -15.27 2.82
N SER A 213 3.67 -14.38 1.92
CA SER A 213 2.46 -14.60 1.12
C SER A 213 2.58 -15.83 0.22
N ILE A 214 3.71 -15.99 -0.46
CA ILE A 214 3.96 -17.14 -1.34
C ILE A 214 4.01 -18.44 -0.52
N ALA A 215 4.86 -18.51 0.50
CA ALA A 215 5.03 -19.71 1.32
C ALA A 215 3.71 -20.11 2.00
N GLY A 216 3.04 -19.14 2.64
CA GLY A 216 1.80 -19.40 3.36
C GLY A 216 0.65 -19.83 2.44
N LEU A 217 0.42 -19.11 1.34
CA LEU A 217 -0.71 -19.41 0.45
C LEU A 217 -0.50 -20.69 -0.35
N PHE A 218 0.74 -21.04 -0.70
CA PHE A 218 1.04 -22.36 -1.27
C PHE A 218 0.79 -23.48 -0.24
N ALA A 219 1.22 -23.32 1.01
CA ALA A 219 1.04 -24.32 2.06
C ALA A 219 -0.44 -24.62 2.40
N VAL A 220 -1.35 -23.68 2.15
CA VAL A 220 -2.81 -23.90 2.29
C VAL A 220 -3.50 -24.33 1.00
N GLY A 221 -2.74 -24.65 -0.06
CA GLY A 221 -3.26 -25.16 -1.33
C GLY A 221 -3.83 -24.09 -2.26
N LEU A 222 -3.46 -22.82 -2.05
CA LEU A 222 -3.91 -21.67 -2.85
C LEU A 222 -2.87 -21.22 -3.89
N ALA A 223 -1.95 -22.12 -4.27
CA ALA A 223 -1.03 -21.90 -5.37
C ALA A 223 -1.79 -21.58 -6.69
N PRO A 224 -1.29 -20.66 -7.54
CA PRO A 224 -1.96 -20.29 -8.79
C PRO A 224 -2.13 -21.50 -9.73
N LYS A 225 -3.29 -21.65 -10.36
CA LYS A 225 -3.59 -22.74 -11.30
C LYS A 225 -3.96 -22.20 -12.68
N GLY A 226 -3.35 -22.75 -13.74
CA GLY A 226 -3.62 -22.34 -15.12
C GLY A 226 -3.42 -20.83 -15.31
N SER A 227 -4.46 -20.12 -15.75
CA SER A 227 -4.44 -18.66 -15.88
C SER A 227 -4.83 -17.93 -14.58
N ALA A 228 -5.50 -18.59 -13.63
CA ALA A 228 -6.05 -17.96 -12.43
C ALA A 228 -4.96 -17.68 -11.37
N ASP A 229 -4.96 -16.46 -10.84
CA ASP A 229 -4.10 -16.03 -9.74
C ASP A 229 -4.85 -15.02 -8.84
N PRO A 230 -5.83 -15.49 -8.03
CA PRO A 230 -6.72 -14.62 -7.26
C PRO A 230 -5.99 -13.84 -6.15
N PHE A 231 -4.85 -14.35 -5.68
CA PHE A 231 -4.03 -13.73 -4.63
C PHE A 231 -2.79 -13.02 -5.18
N ALA A 232 -2.64 -12.96 -6.51
CA ALA A 232 -1.54 -12.31 -7.19
C ALA A 232 -0.14 -12.83 -6.80
N LEU A 233 -0.02 -14.13 -6.55
CA LEU A 233 1.23 -14.78 -6.14
C LEU A 233 2.28 -14.77 -7.26
N ARG A 234 1.88 -14.86 -8.54
CA ARG A 234 2.83 -14.70 -9.65
C ARG A 234 3.40 -13.29 -9.68
N ARG A 235 2.55 -12.30 -9.42
CA ARG A 235 2.98 -10.89 -9.32
C ARG A 235 3.90 -10.67 -8.13
N ALA A 236 3.63 -11.30 -6.98
CA ALA A 236 4.53 -11.28 -5.84
C ALA A 236 5.90 -11.90 -6.17
N ALA A 237 5.92 -13.05 -6.84
CA ALA A 237 7.16 -13.72 -7.26
C ALA A 237 7.97 -12.87 -8.25
N ILE A 238 7.32 -12.27 -9.24
CA ILE A 238 7.96 -11.32 -10.17
C ILE A 238 8.52 -10.11 -9.40
N GLY A 239 7.78 -9.60 -8.41
CA GLY A 239 8.24 -8.49 -7.60
C GLY A 239 9.48 -8.80 -6.76
N ILE A 240 9.60 -10.03 -6.24
CA ILE A 240 10.83 -10.50 -5.58
C ILE A 240 12.00 -10.44 -6.56
N VAL A 241 11.83 -11.03 -7.75
CA VAL A 241 12.89 -11.06 -8.77
C VAL A 241 13.29 -9.65 -9.20
N GLN A 242 12.33 -8.75 -9.43
CA GLN A 242 12.60 -7.35 -9.78
C GLN A 242 13.39 -6.62 -8.70
N ASN A 243 13.03 -6.83 -7.43
CA ASN A 243 13.75 -6.23 -6.30
C ASN A 243 15.18 -6.74 -6.19
N LEU A 244 15.40 -8.05 -6.36
CA LEU A 244 16.74 -8.63 -6.29
C LEU A 244 17.63 -8.18 -7.45
N ILE A 245 17.06 -8.06 -8.66
CA ILE A 245 17.77 -7.51 -9.83
C ILE A 245 18.11 -6.04 -9.61
N ALA A 246 17.15 -5.23 -9.15
CA ALA A 246 17.35 -3.79 -8.95
C ALA A 246 18.35 -3.50 -7.81
N GLY A 247 18.36 -4.33 -6.77
CA GLY A 247 19.28 -4.21 -5.64
C GLY A 247 20.65 -4.86 -5.85
N ASP A 248 20.87 -5.56 -6.98
CA ASP A 248 22.09 -6.32 -7.30
C ASP A 248 22.65 -7.10 -6.09
N SER A 249 21.75 -7.75 -5.35
CA SER A 249 22.06 -8.32 -4.03
C SER A 249 22.13 -9.85 -4.09
N PRO A 250 23.16 -10.48 -3.50
CA PRO A 250 23.22 -11.93 -3.40
C PRO A 250 22.13 -12.41 -2.41
N PHE A 251 21.10 -13.08 -2.91
CA PHE A 251 20.01 -13.59 -2.08
C PHE A 251 19.60 -14.99 -2.51
N SER A 252 19.53 -15.93 -1.54
CA SER A 252 19.07 -17.29 -1.82
C SER A 252 17.56 -17.36 -1.65
N LEU A 253 16.83 -17.43 -2.78
CA LEU A 253 15.38 -17.62 -2.78
C LEU A 253 14.95 -18.86 -2.00
N ARG A 254 15.75 -19.93 -2.07
CA ARG A 254 15.52 -21.16 -1.30
C ARG A 254 15.57 -20.88 0.20
N ALA A 255 16.65 -20.23 0.68
CA ALA A 255 16.80 -19.93 2.09
C ALA A 255 15.72 -18.94 2.58
N GLY A 256 15.35 -17.95 1.76
CA GLY A 256 14.27 -17.02 2.05
C GLY A 256 12.90 -17.71 2.19
N LEU A 257 12.59 -18.66 1.30
CA LEU A 257 11.37 -19.46 1.38
C LEU A 257 11.38 -20.41 2.59
N GLU A 258 12.49 -21.08 2.86
CA GLU A 258 12.65 -21.94 4.05
C GLU A 258 12.43 -21.14 5.34
N ALA A 259 13.00 -19.93 5.43
CA ALA A 259 12.77 -19.02 6.54
C ALA A 259 11.29 -18.64 6.69
N ALA A 260 10.60 -18.32 5.59
CA ALA A 260 9.17 -18.00 5.60
C ALA A 260 8.30 -19.20 6.01
N MET A 261 8.62 -20.39 5.51
CA MET A 261 7.92 -21.63 5.86
C MET A 261 8.05 -21.96 7.35
N ALA A 262 9.21 -21.71 7.96
CA ALA A 262 9.45 -21.94 9.38
C ALA A 262 8.56 -21.07 10.29
N GLN A 263 8.01 -19.96 9.77
CA GLN A 263 7.11 -19.07 10.53
C GLN A 263 5.62 -19.46 10.41
N LEU A 264 5.27 -20.44 9.56
CA LEU A 264 3.87 -20.76 9.31
C LEU A 264 3.24 -21.49 10.51
N PRO A 265 1.98 -21.19 10.86
CA PRO A 265 1.27 -21.86 11.96
C PRO A 265 0.77 -23.27 11.57
N ILE A 266 1.20 -23.79 10.42
CA ILE A 266 0.77 -25.07 9.86
C ILE A 266 2.00 -25.86 9.42
N ALA A 267 1.90 -27.19 9.46
CA ALA A 267 2.96 -28.05 8.96
C ALA A 267 3.22 -27.76 7.46
N PRO A 268 4.49 -27.60 7.05
CA PRO A 268 4.83 -27.36 5.65
C PRO A 268 4.42 -28.56 4.80
N ASN A 269 3.51 -28.35 3.85
CA ASN A 269 3.21 -29.36 2.84
C ASN A 269 4.21 -29.22 1.69
N VAL A 270 5.28 -30.03 1.74
CA VAL A 270 6.39 -29.98 0.77
C VAL A 270 5.93 -30.32 -0.66
N GLU A 271 4.83 -31.06 -0.83
CA GLU A 271 4.28 -31.39 -2.16
C GLU A 271 3.54 -30.22 -2.83
N ALA A 272 3.22 -29.16 -2.07
CA ALA A 272 2.44 -28.02 -2.55
C ALA A 272 3.29 -26.82 -3.03
N LEU A 273 4.62 -26.91 -2.93
CA LEU A 273 5.61 -25.86 -3.22
C LEU A 273 6.49 -26.24 -4.42
#